data_AF-A0A8X8BP19-F1
#
_entry.id   AF-A0A8X8BP19-F1
#
_cell.length_a   1.000
_cell.length_b   1.000
_cell.length_c   1.000
_cell.angle_alpha   90.00
_cell.angle_beta   90.00
_cell.angle_gamma   90.00
#
_symmetry.space_group_name_H-M   'P 1'
#
loop_
_entity.id
_entity.type
_entity.pdbx_description
1 polymer ?
#
loop_
_entity_poly.entity_id
_entity_poly.type
_entity_poly.pdbx_seq_one_letter_code
_entity_poly.pdbx_strand_id
1 'polypeptide(L)'
;MGDPLLFLACRPCPDGAPSCQDGEVLTVDVNTTERCCPTYHCGEKSCLLQGETLQIDLDFLADPENRCGCTSYTCVKEPVCVDGQRGAMRPGQTLVEHTADGVCFITECTSNVDPITGFHKVQVSHTNCSGQCQPNQVYEAPRHPGLCCGVCRNVSCISHTDNGTAALVKPGASWVSSCIKYDCVDTQSGPTLISYPVSCPPFNESECTKVSNCHLCLHLSHVIE
;
A
#
# COMPACT_ATOMS: atom_id res chain seq x y z
N MET A 1 15.30 -24.55 78.00
CA MET A 1 16.65 -24.79 77.45
C MET A 1 16.46 -25.89 76.41
N GLY A 2 16.07 -25.64 75.17
CA GLY A 2 16.64 -24.70 74.22
C GLY A 2 17.59 -25.47 73.32
N ASP A 3 17.09 -25.96 72.18
CA ASP A 3 17.76 -25.67 70.90
C ASP A 3 16.72 -25.61 69.76
N PRO A 4 16.59 -24.47 69.07
CA PRO A 4 15.67 -24.20 67.97
C PRO A 4 16.34 -24.43 66.61
N LEU A 5 15.57 -24.28 65.53
CA LEU A 5 16.03 -24.26 64.13
C LEU A 5 16.27 -25.63 63.49
N LEU A 6 15.16 -26.32 63.18
CA LEU A 6 15.09 -27.09 61.94
C LEU A 6 15.14 -26.08 60.78
N PHE A 7 16.33 -25.57 60.45
CA PHE A 7 16.53 -24.96 59.14
C PHE A 7 16.26 -26.06 58.12
N LEU A 8 15.13 -25.96 57.40
CA LEU A 8 14.98 -26.63 56.13
C LEU A 8 15.99 -25.97 55.19
N ALA A 9 17.25 -26.39 55.26
CA ALA A 9 18.23 -26.05 54.26
C ALA A 9 17.82 -26.83 53.01
N CYS A 10 17.17 -26.15 52.06
CA CYS A 10 16.99 -26.71 50.73
C CYS A 10 18.38 -27.13 50.21
N ARG A 11 18.54 -28.42 49.91
CA ARG A 11 19.73 -28.90 49.19
C ARG A 11 19.85 -28.13 47.88
N PRO A 12 21.07 -27.84 47.37
CA PRO A 12 21.23 -27.26 46.04
C PRO A 12 20.48 -28.12 45.02
N CYS A 13 19.64 -27.51 44.21
CA CYS A 13 18.92 -28.23 43.18
C CYS A 13 19.94 -28.88 42.21
N PRO A 14 19.77 -30.16 41.88
CA PRO A 14 20.72 -30.88 41.03
C PRO A 14 20.79 -30.28 39.62
N ASP A 15 19.66 -29.73 39.16
CA ASP A 15 19.54 -28.98 37.92
C ASP A 15 19.43 -27.48 38.28
N GLY A 16 20.44 -26.70 37.92
CA GLY A 16 20.37 -25.25 38.02
C GLY A 16 19.34 -24.68 37.05
N ALA A 17 18.89 -23.44 37.29
CA ALA A 17 18.04 -22.74 36.34
C ALA A 17 18.73 -22.65 34.95
N PRO A 18 18.03 -22.97 33.85
CA PRO A 18 18.59 -22.86 32.51
C PRO A 18 18.92 -21.39 32.18
N SER A 19 19.99 -21.19 31.41
CA SER A 19 20.30 -19.89 30.81
C SER A 19 19.45 -19.70 29.57
N CYS A 20 18.51 -18.75 29.60
CA CYS A 20 17.66 -18.44 28.45
C CYS A 20 18.40 -17.57 27.42
N GLN A 21 17.98 -17.64 26.16
CA GLN A 21 18.55 -16.80 25.10
C GLN A 21 18.04 -15.35 25.18
N ASP A 22 18.71 -14.43 24.49
CA ASP A 22 18.25 -13.04 24.37
C ASP A 22 16.84 -13.02 23.74
N GLY A 23 15.82 -12.62 24.51
CA GLY A 23 14.41 -12.61 24.10
C GLY A 23 13.53 -13.63 24.82
N GLU A 24 14.10 -14.54 25.60
CA GLU A 24 13.36 -15.52 26.41
C GLU A 24 13.28 -15.09 27.90
N VAL A 25 12.22 -15.52 28.62
CA VAL A 25 12.11 -15.42 30.09
C VAL A 25 12.23 -16.81 30.68
N LEU A 26 12.99 -16.89 31.77
CA LEU A 26 12.94 -18.01 32.68
C LEU A 26 11.58 -18.02 33.40
N THR A 27 10.68 -18.89 32.96
CA THR A 27 9.38 -19.13 33.60
C THR A 27 9.49 -20.32 34.54
N VAL A 28 8.66 -20.32 35.60
CA VAL A 28 8.57 -21.43 36.56
C VAL A 28 7.26 -22.18 36.34
N ASP A 29 7.31 -23.51 36.34
CA ASP A 29 6.10 -24.33 36.26
C ASP A 29 5.28 -24.15 37.55
N VAL A 30 4.08 -23.59 37.41
CA VAL A 30 3.13 -23.29 38.50
C VAL A 30 2.77 -24.53 39.32
N ASN A 31 2.83 -25.74 38.73
CA ASN A 31 2.59 -26.99 39.46
C ASN A 31 3.76 -27.42 40.36
N THR A 32 4.88 -26.70 40.28
CA THR A 32 6.12 -27.07 40.96
C THR A 32 6.65 -25.98 41.89
N THR A 33 5.99 -24.82 41.98
CA THR A 33 6.35 -23.70 42.87
C THR A 33 6.37 -24.09 44.35
N GLU A 34 5.58 -25.08 44.74
CA GLU A 34 5.53 -25.65 46.10
C GLU A 34 6.73 -26.55 46.41
N ARG A 35 7.54 -26.93 45.40
CA ARG A 35 8.68 -27.83 45.56
C ARG A 35 9.93 -27.03 45.93
N CYS A 36 10.78 -27.64 46.75
CA CYS A 36 12.12 -27.11 47.07
C CYS A 36 13.01 -26.93 45.81
N CYS A 37 12.68 -27.61 44.70
CA CYS A 37 13.23 -27.38 43.36
C CYS A 37 12.08 -27.31 42.34
N PRO A 38 11.61 -26.11 42.00
CA PRO A 38 10.62 -25.94 40.96
C PRO A 38 11.25 -26.15 39.57
N THR A 39 10.45 -26.58 38.61
CA THR A 39 10.90 -26.75 37.24
C THR A 39 10.89 -25.40 36.52
N TYR A 40 12.00 -25.08 35.87
CA TYR A 40 12.15 -23.86 35.10
C TYR A 40 12.17 -24.15 33.60
N HIS A 41 11.57 -23.27 32.81
CA HIS A 41 11.53 -23.34 31.35
C HIS A 41 11.88 -21.97 30.77
N CYS A 42 12.48 -21.93 29.59
CA CYS A 42 12.63 -20.67 28.85
C CYS A 42 11.44 -20.54 27.90
N GLY A 43 10.67 -19.48 28.06
CA GLY A 43 9.53 -19.14 27.20
C GLY A 43 9.82 -17.88 26.39
N GLU A 44 9.26 -17.79 25.19
CA GLU A 44 9.37 -16.61 24.33
C GLU A 44 8.59 -15.43 24.93
N LYS A 45 9.22 -14.25 25.01
CA LYS A 45 8.59 -12.98 25.45
C LYS A 45 7.66 -12.45 24.36
N SER A 46 6.42 -12.91 24.30
CA SER A 46 5.45 -12.32 23.37
C SER A 46 4.06 -12.19 23.97
N CYS A 47 3.47 -11.01 23.78
CA CYS A 47 2.07 -10.80 24.08
C CYS A 47 1.23 -11.44 22.97
N LEU A 48 0.18 -12.17 23.35
CA LEU A 48 -0.67 -12.88 22.40
C LEU A 48 -1.46 -11.95 21.47
N LEU A 49 -1.68 -10.70 21.90
CA LEU A 49 -2.47 -9.71 21.18
C LEU A 49 -1.56 -8.75 20.39
N GLN A 50 -1.91 -8.51 19.12
CA GLN A 50 -1.27 -7.47 18.33
C GLN A 50 -1.52 -6.09 18.96
N GLY A 51 -0.49 -5.25 18.97
CA GLY A 51 -0.55 -3.93 19.60
C GLY A 51 -0.34 -3.95 21.11
N GLU A 52 0.09 -5.07 21.69
CA GLU A 52 0.60 -5.13 23.06
C GLU A 52 2.12 -5.26 23.07
N THR A 53 2.73 -4.70 24.10
CA THR A 53 4.17 -4.80 24.34
C THR A 53 4.43 -5.30 25.75
N LEU A 54 5.50 -6.08 25.90
CA LEU A 54 5.90 -6.63 27.16
C LEU A 54 6.64 -5.55 27.96
N GLN A 55 6.11 -5.18 29.12
CA GLN A 55 6.75 -4.23 30.04
C GLN A 55 7.02 -4.89 31.38
N ILE A 56 7.99 -4.37 32.12
CA ILE A 56 8.26 -4.81 33.48
C ILE A 56 7.07 -4.43 34.35
N ASP A 57 6.57 -5.39 35.12
CA ASP A 57 5.53 -5.14 36.11
C ASP A 57 6.15 -4.44 37.31
N LEU A 58 6.07 -3.11 37.29
CA LEU A 58 6.62 -2.24 38.34
C LEU A 58 5.86 -2.39 39.66
N ASP A 59 4.57 -2.72 39.60
CA ASP A 59 3.75 -2.92 40.81
C ASP A 59 4.20 -4.19 41.53
N PHE A 60 4.43 -5.28 40.79
CA PHE A 60 5.01 -6.50 41.34
C PHE A 60 6.45 -6.31 41.84
N LEU A 61 7.24 -5.50 41.14
CA LEU A 61 8.61 -5.22 41.57
C LEU A 61 8.66 -4.41 42.88
N ALA A 62 7.69 -3.52 43.10
CA ALA A 62 7.58 -2.70 44.29
C ALA A 62 6.84 -3.38 45.46
N ASP A 63 6.29 -4.57 45.25
CA ASP A 63 5.52 -5.30 46.24
C ASP A 63 6.41 -5.75 47.43
N PRO A 64 6.10 -5.37 48.68
CA PRO A 64 6.84 -5.83 49.86
C PRO A 64 6.80 -7.36 50.07
N GLU A 65 5.86 -8.06 49.46
CA GLU A 65 5.78 -9.53 49.46
C GLU A 65 6.78 -10.18 48.48
N ASN A 66 7.26 -9.42 47.47
CA ASN A 66 8.33 -9.81 46.56
C ASN A 66 9.72 -9.71 47.21
N ARG A 67 9.91 -10.44 48.30
CA ARG A 67 11.13 -10.46 49.11
C ARG A 67 12.38 -10.91 48.33
N CYS A 68 12.18 -11.62 47.23
CA CYS A 68 13.24 -12.14 46.38
C CYS A 68 13.68 -11.16 45.27
N GLY A 69 12.98 -10.04 45.09
CA GLY A 69 13.29 -9.07 44.04
C GLY A 69 13.10 -9.63 42.62
N CYS A 70 12.13 -10.53 42.46
CA CYS A 70 11.86 -11.16 41.17
C CYS A 70 11.35 -10.13 40.17
N THR A 71 11.84 -10.19 38.93
CA THR A 71 11.33 -9.37 37.83
C THR A 71 10.14 -10.08 37.19
N SER A 72 8.96 -9.46 37.27
CA SER A 72 7.76 -9.89 36.54
C SER A 72 7.55 -8.99 35.32
N TYR A 73 6.85 -9.52 34.33
CA TYR A 73 6.49 -8.80 33.12
C TYR A 73 4.98 -8.84 32.92
N THR A 74 4.42 -7.76 32.41
CA THR A 74 3.01 -7.61 32.08
C THR A 74 2.84 -7.12 30.64
N CYS A 75 1.78 -7.56 29.99
CA CYS A 75 1.42 -7.09 28.66
C CYS A 75 0.59 -5.83 28.78
N VAL A 76 1.05 -4.75 28.17
CA VAL A 76 0.32 -3.48 28.13
C VAL A 76 -0.03 -3.13 26.69
N LYS A 77 -1.21 -2.53 26.53
CA LYS A 77 -1.68 -2.05 25.24
C LYS A 77 -0.88 -0.81 24.81
N GLU A 78 -0.36 -0.85 23.60
CA GLU A 78 0.20 0.34 22.97
C GLU A 78 -0.91 1.26 22.46
N PRO A 79 -0.67 2.59 22.41
CA PRO A 79 -1.58 3.55 21.80
C PRO A 79 -1.46 3.47 20.26
N VAL A 80 -1.99 2.38 19.70
CA VAL A 80 -1.96 2.05 18.27
C VAL A 80 -3.34 1.64 17.79
N CYS A 81 -3.55 1.68 16.48
CA CYS A 81 -4.66 0.99 15.85
C CYS A 81 -4.24 -0.43 15.50
N VAL A 82 -5.12 -1.40 15.76
CA VAL A 82 -4.89 -2.81 15.42
C VAL A 82 -5.85 -3.20 14.31
N ASP A 83 -5.30 -3.65 13.19
CA ASP A 83 -6.05 -4.20 12.07
C ASP A 83 -5.57 -5.64 11.85
N GLY A 84 -6.38 -6.63 12.22
CA GLY A 84 -5.92 -7.99 12.47
C GLY A 84 -5.14 -8.66 11.34
N GLN A 85 -5.41 -8.31 10.07
CA GLN A 85 -4.63 -8.81 8.93
C GLN A 85 -3.43 -7.94 8.55
N ARG A 86 -3.39 -6.68 9.02
CA ARG A 86 -2.45 -5.64 8.59
C ARG A 86 -1.48 -5.20 9.68
N GLY A 87 -1.67 -5.66 10.91
CA GLY A 87 -0.80 -5.38 12.05
C GLY A 87 -1.20 -4.12 12.82
N ALA A 88 -0.22 -3.50 13.49
CA ALA A 88 -0.40 -2.31 14.29
C ALA A 88 0.06 -1.04 13.55
N MET A 89 -0.73 0.02 13.60
CA MET A 89 -0.42 1.34 13.02
C MET A 89 -0.35 2.40 14.11
N ARG A 90 0.61 3.33 13.98
CA ARG A 90 0.70 4.49 14.88
C ARG A 90 -0.33 5.57 14.50
N PRO A 91 -0.80 6.40 15.44
CA PRO A 91 -1.66 7.53 15.12
C PRO A 91 -1.06 8.43 14.02
N GLY A 92 -1.88 8.82 13.04
CA GLY A 92 -1.48 9.59 11.86
C GLY A 92 -0.83 8.77 10.75
N GLN A 93 -0.54 7.48 10.97
CA GLN A 93 -0.08 6.59 9.91
C GLN A 93 -1.24 6.23 8.98
N THR A 94 -0.95 6.23 7.68
CA THR A 94 -1.91 5.88 6.64
C THR A 94 -1.41 4.72 5.79
N LEU A 95 -2.31 3.84 5.40
CA LEU A 95 -2.10 2.79 4.43
C LEU A 95 -2.96 3.06 3.19
N VAL A 96 -2.36 2.94 2.00
CA VAL A 96 -3.03 3.14 0.72
C VAL A 96 -3.07 1.82 -0.05
N GLU A 97 -4.26 1.42 -0.46
CA GLU A 97 -4.53 0.19 -1.20
C GLU A 97 -5.30 0.49 -2.49
N HIS A 98 -4.98 -0.20 -3.57
CA HIS A 98 -5.61 -0.01 -4.88
C HIS A 98 -6.29 -1.28 -5.33
N THR A 99 -7.52 -1.18 -5.84
CA THR A 99 -8.22 -2.30 -6.49
C THR A 99 -7.97 -2.31 -8.00
N ALA A 100 -8.24 -3.45 -8.63
CA ALA A 100 -8.17 -3.59 -10.08
C ALA A 100 -9.15 -2.66 -10.82
N ASP A 101 -10.27 -2.30 -10.19
CA ASP A 101 -11.30 -1.42 -10.76
C ASP A 101 -10.94 0.09 -10.66
N GLY A 102 -9.75 0.41 -10.15
CA GLY A 102 -9.30 1.79 -9.97
C GLY A 102 -9.95 2.51 -8.78
N VAL A 103 -10.39 1.76 -7.77
CA VAL A 103 -10.81 2.31 -6.48
C VAL A 103 -9.62 2.29 -5.53
N CYS A 104 -9.39 3.41 -4.86
CA CYS A 104 -8.37 3.53 -3.84
C CYS A 104 -9.00 3.53 -2.45
N PHE A 105 -8.43 2.78 -1.52
CA PHE A 105 -8.75 2.76 -0.11
C PHE A 105 -7.62 3.41 0.67
N ILE A 106 -7.97 4.38 1.53
CA ILE A 106 -7.04 4.98 2.48
C ILE A 106 -7.51 4.61 3.87
N THR A 107 -6.67 3.87 4.58
CA THR A 107 -6.87 3.50 5.97
C THR A 107 -5.98 4.38 6.84
N GLU A 108 -6.57 5.16 7.73
CA GLU A 108 -5.89 6.09 8.63
C GLU A 108 -6.07 5.64 10.09
N CYS A 109 -4.99 5.64 10.86
CA CYS A 109 -5.08 5.45 12.30
C CYS A 109 -5.33 6.80 13.01
N THR A 110 -6.48 6.94 13.65
CA THR A 110 -6.85 8.17 14.37
C THR A 110 -6.25 8.19 15.78
N SER A 111 -6.31 9.32 16.47
CA SER A 111 -5.98 9.41 17.91
C SER A 111 -7.15 9.06 18.82
N ASN A 112 -8.33 8.77 18.27
CA ASN A 112 -9.53 8.48 19.05
C ASN A 112 -9.48 7.04 19.55
N VAL A 113 -9.70 6.83 20.85
CA VAL A 113 -9.71 5.49 21.44
C VAL A 113 -11.09 4.85 21.29
N ASP A 114 -11.12 3.57 20.91
CA ASP A 114 -12.32 2.74 20.94
C ASP A 114 -12.61 2.30 22.38
N PRO A 115 -13.77 2.66 22.95
CA PRO A 115 -14.11 2.30 24.33
C PRO A 115 -14.26 0.79 24.55
N ILE A 116 -14.46 0.00 23.50
CA ILE A 116 -14.62 -1.47 23.60
C ILE A 116 -13.26 -2.15 23.65
N THR A 117 -12.36 -1.81 22.74
CA THR A 117 -11.07 -2.50 22.60
C THR A 117 -9.95 -1.82 23.39
N GLY A 118 -10.05 -0.52 23.64
CA GLY A 118 -9.00 0.31 24.25
C GLY A 118 -7.87 0.71 23.27
N PHE A 119 -7.95 0.29 22.00
CA PHE A 119 -7.02 0.70 20.94
C PHE A 119 -7.52 1.96 20.23
N HIS A 120 -6.65 2.58 19.43
CA HIS A 120 -7.08 3.66 18.57
C HIS A 120 -7.98 3.18 17.42
N LYS A 121 -8.90 4.04 17.00
CA LYS A 121 -9.87 3.77 15.94
C LYS A 121 -9.21 3.91 14.57
N VAL A 122 -9.44 2.91 13.74
CA VAL A 122 -9.14 2.93 12.32
C VAL A 122 -10.26 3.65 11.58
N GLN A 123 -9.91 4.58 10.69
CA GLN A 123 -10.83 5.24 9.78
C GLN A 123 -10.50 4.84 8.35
N VAL A 124 -11.47 4.27 7.64
CA VAL A 124 -11.31 3.86 6.24
C VAL A 124 -12.09 4.81 5.35
N SER A 125 -11.43 5.35 4.33
CA SER A 125 -12.05 6.13 3.26
C SER A 125 -11.77 5.47 1.92
N HIS A 126 -12.66 5.69 0.95
CA HIS A 126 -12.46 5.16 -0.40
C HIS A 126 -12.78 6.22 -1.45
N THR A 127 -12.11 6.13 -2.59
CA THR A 127 -12.33 7.04 -3.73
C THR A 127 -12.27 6.24 -5.03
N ASN A 128 -13.27 6.42 -5.88
CA ASN A 128 -13.28 5.86 -7.22
C ASN A 128 -12.44 6.76 -8.14
N CYS A 129 -11.17 6.40 -8.37
CA CYS A 129 -10.26 7.20 -9.19
C CYS A 129 -10.54 7.01 -10.69
N SER A 130 -10.92 5.80 -11.12
CA SER A 130 -11.24 5.51 -12.53
C SER A 130 -12.49 6.23 -13.01
N GLY A 131 -13.49 6.39 -12.13
CA GLY A 131 -14.72 7.14 -12.39
C GLY A 131 -14.52 8.65 -12.57
N GLN A 132 -13.32 9.19 -12.27
CA GLN A 132 -13.00 10.60 -12.52
C GLN A 132 -12.53 10.84 -13.96
N CYS A 133 -12.23 9.78 -14.72
CA CYS A 133 -11.78 9.89 -16.10
C CYS A 133 -12.94 10.12 -17.08
N GLN A 134 -12.68 10.87 -18.15
CA GLN A 134 -13.63 11.06 -19.23
C GLN A 134 -13.80 9.78 -20.07
N PRO A 135 -14.90 9.62 -20.84
CA PRO A 135 -15.13 8.43 -21.66
C PRO A 135 -14.02 8.12 -22.68
N ASN A 136 -13.25 9.13 -23.11
CA ASN A 136 -12.12 8.99 -24.03
C ASN A 136 -10.75 8.87 -23.32
N GLN A 137 -10.76 8.55 -22.03
CA GLN A 137 -9.58 8.42 -21.18
C GLN A 137 -9.55 7.05 -20.51
N VAL A 138 -8.33 6.57 -20.25
CA VAL A 138 -8.05 5.39 -19.44
C VAL A 138 -7.33 5.83 -18.18
N TYR A 139 -7.69 5.22 -17.06
CA TYR A 139 -7.04 5.48 -15.78
C TYR A 139 -5.69 4.76 -15.69
N GLU A 140 -4.65 5.50 -15.33
CA GLU A 140 -3.32 4.97 -15.04
C GLU A 140 -3.04 5.09 -13.54
N ALA A 141 -2.70 3.96 -12.91
CA ALA A 141 -2.40 3.89 -11.49
C ALA A 141 -1.15 4.74 -11.12
N PRO A 142 -1.10 5.28 -9.89
CA PRO A 142 0.03 6.11 -9.46
C PRO A 142 1.32 5.32 -9.37
N ARG A 143 2.45 5.95 -9.73
CA ARG A 143 3.79 5.34 -9.64
C ARG A 143 4.28 5.18 -8.20
N HIS A 144 3.82 6.05 -7.31
CA HIS A 144 4.17 6.02 -5.89
C HIS A 144 3.05 5.35 -5.11
N PRO A 145 3.33 4.29 -4.33
CA PRO A 145 2.30 3.53 -3.63
C PRO A 145 1.58 4.34 -2.53
N GLY A 146 2.16 5.44 -2.05
CA GLY A 146 1.52 6.33 -1.07
C GLY A 146 0.53 7.34 -1.66
N LEU A 147 0.42 7.43 -2.99
CA LEU A 147 -0.58 8.28 -3.65
C LEU A 147 -1.84 7.45 -3.93
N CYS A 148 -3.00 8.03 -3.68
CA CYS A 148 -4.27 7.34 -3.81
C CYS A 148 -4.81 7.29 -5.24
N CYS A 149 -4.71 8.39 -5.99
CA CYS A 149 -5.13 8.41 -7.39
C CYS A 149 -3.95 8.76 -8.31
N GLY A 150 -3.94 8.12 -9.47
CA GLY A 150 -3.03 8.40 -10.56
C GLY A 150 -3.62 9.41 -11.54
N VAL A 151 -3.40 9.18 -12.83
CA VAL A 151 -3.74 10.14 -13.89
C VAL A 151 -4.64 9.51 -14.95
N CYS A 152 -5.50 10.32 -15.57
CA CYS A 152 -6.30 9.91 -16.71
C CYS A 152 -5.53 10.22 -17.99
N ARG A 153 -5.18 9.18 -18.76
CA ARG A 153 -4.51 9.32 -20.06
C ARG A 153 -5.52 9.18 -21.18
N ASN A 154 -5.45 10.05 -22.18
CA ASN A 154 -6.31 9.95 -23.36
C ASN A 154 -6.00 8.66 -24.14
N VAL A 155 -7.04 8.01 -24.69
CA VAL A 155 -6.87 6.82 -25.58
C VAL A 155 -7.01 7.15 -27.06
N SER A 156 -7.33 8.40 -27.39
CA SER A 156 -7.56 8.88 -28.76
C SER A 156 -7.15 10.34 -28.91
N CYS A 157 -6.77 10.70 -30.13
CA CYS A 157 -6.61 12.10 -30.54
C CYS A 157 -7.99 12.71 -30.79
N ILE A 158 -8.13 14.01 -30.52
CA ILE A 158 -9.35 14.76 -30.83
C ILE A 158 -9.10 15.54 -32.12
N SER A 159 -9.89 15.26 -33.16
CA SER A 159 -9.87 15.99 -34.43
C SER A 159 -11.14 16.81 -34.57
N HIS A 160 -11.03 18.07 -34.97
CA HIS A 160 -12.20 18.86 -35.33
C HIS A 160 -12.55 18.59 -36.79
N THR A 161 -13.82 18.29 -37.07
CA THR A 161 -14.34 18.25 -38.44
C THR A 161 -14.68 19.66 -38.90
N ASP A 162 -14.80 19.88 -40.22
CA ASP A 162 -15.14 21.20 -40.81
C ASP A 162 -16.47 21.76 -40.28
N ASN A 163 -17.34 20.89 -39.77
CA ASN A 163 -18.61 21.24 -39.13
C ASN A 163 -18.47 21.61 -37.63
N GLY A 164 -17.26 21.69 -37.08
CA GLY A 164 -16.97 22.02 -35.68
C GLY A 164 -17.12 20.84 -34.69
N THR A 165 -17.63 19.69 -35.14
CA THR A 165 -17.80 18.49 -34.30
C THR A 165 -16.45 17.84 -34.01
N ALA A 166 -16.17 17.55 -32.74
CA ALA A 166 -14.99 16.82 -32.31
C ALA A 166 -15.17 15.30 -32.56
N ALA A 167 -14.26 14.72 -33.34
CA ALA A 167 -14.17 13.30 -33.61
C ALA A 167 -13.00 12.68 -32.85
N LEU A 168 -13.20 11.48 -32.29
CA LEU A 168 -12.16 10.72 -31.60
C LEU A 168 -11.46 9.80 -32.59
N VAL A 169 -10.15 9.95 -32.71
CA VAL A 169 -9.31 9.21 -33.66
C VAL A 169 -8.31 8.34 -32.91
N LYS A 170 -8.25 7.05 -33.25
CA LYS A 170 -7.31 6.12 -32.60
C LYS A 170 -5.86 6.37 -33.06
N PRO A 171 -4.86 6.13 -32.20
CA PRO A 171 -3.46 6.15 -32.60
C PRO A 171 -3.19 5.24 -33.80
N GLY A 172 -2.32 5.69 -34.70
CA GLY A 172 -1.98 5.01 -35.97
C GLY A 172 -2.83 5.43 -37.16
N ALA A 173 -3.88 6.23 -36.97
CA ALA A 173 -4.64 6.79 -38.09
C ALA A 173 -3.95 8.01 -38.69
N SER A 174 -3.93 8.03 -40.03
CA SER A 174 -3.33 9.07 -40.85
C SER A 174 -4.26 9.44 -42.00
N TRP A 175 -4.48 10.73 -42.23
CA TRP A 175 -5.32 11.21 -43.34
C TRP A 175 -4.84 12.59 -43.83
N VAL A 176 -5.30 12.97 -45.03
CA VAL A 176 -5.03 14.28 -45.62
C VAL A 176 -6.36 15.00 -45.82
N SER A 177 -6.46 16.24 -45.31
CA SER A 177 -7.60 17.12 -45.56
C SER A 177 -7.10 18.53 -45.84
N SER A 178 -7.66 19.18 -46.86
CA SER A 178 -7.27 20.54 -47.27
C SER A 178 -5.75 20.71 -47.41
N CYS A 179 -5.08 19.68 -47.95
CA CYS A 179 -3.63 19.65 -48.21
C CYS A 179 -2.76 19.76 -46.93
N ILE A 180 -3.34 19.44 -45.77
CA ILE A 180 -2.66 19.21 -44.49
C ILE A 180 -2.76 17.72 -44.18
N LYS A 181 -1.64 17.08 -43.84
CA LYS A 181 -1.61 15.70 -43.36
C LYS A 181 -1.73 15.71 -41.84
N TYR A 182 -2.61 14.86 -41.33
CA TYR A 182 -2.86 14.64 -39.92
C TYR A 182 -2.43 13.22 -39.57
N ASP A 183 -1.59 13.09 -38.55
CA ASP A 183 -1.14 11.82 -38.00
C ASP A 183 -1.50 11.78 -36.51
N CYS A 184 -2.35 10.84 -36.11
CA CYS A 184 -2.59 10.57 -34.69
C CYS A 184 -1.56 9.55 -34.21
N VAL A 185 -0.59 10.00 -33.42
CA VAL A 185 0.50 9.14 -32.92
C VAL A 185 0.42 8.99 -31.42
N ASP A 186 0.77 7.81 -30.90
CA ASP A 186 0.93 7.61 -29.46
C ASP A 186 2.31 8.10 -29.02
N THR A 187 2.34 9.11 -28.16
CA THR A 187 3.58 9.68 -27.62
C THR A 187 3.76 9.29 -26.15
N GLN A 188 4.92 9.61 -25.56
CA GLN A 188 5.15 9.42 -24.12
C GLN A 188 4.14 10.18 -23.23
N SER A 189 3.54 11.25 -23.76
CA SER A 189 2.51 12.03 -23.09
C SER A 189 1.08 11.59 -23.47
N GLY A 190 0.95 10.56 -24.30
CA GLY A 190 -0.30 10.01 -24.82
C GLY A 190 -0.59 10.36 -26.29
N PRO A 191 -1.76 9.93 -26.80
CA PRO A 191 -2.21 10.16 -28.15
C PRO A 191 -2.26 11.64 -28.50
N THR A 192 -1.48 12.04 -29.49
CA THR A 192 -1.34 13.43 -29.94
C THR A 192 -1.61 13.53 -31.43
N LEU A 193 -2.44 14.49 -31.82
CA LEU A 193 -2.69 14.81 -33.22
C LEU A 193 -1.57 15.73 -33.73
N ILE A 194 -0.78 15.22 -34.67
CA ILE A 194 0.25 16.00 -35.36
C ILE A 194 -0.32 16.42 -36.71
N SER A 195 -0.19 17.69 -37.07
CA SER A 195 -0.59 18.20 -38.38
C SER A 195 0.56 18.94 -39.06
N TYR A 196 0.78 18.66 -40.36
CA TYR A 196 1.79 19.34 -41.17
C TYR A 196 1.34 19.50 -42.62
N PRO A 197 1.72 20.61 -43.28
CA PRO A 197 1.38 20.83 -44.68
C PRO A 197 2.13 19.83 -45.56
N VAL A 198 1.42 19.23 -46.51
CA VAL A 198 2.02 18.35 -47.52
C VAL A 198 2.01 19.06 -48.86
N SER A 199 3.21 19.22 -49.43
CA SER A 199 3.38 19.70 -50.80
C SER A 199 3.42 18.50 -51.73
N CYS A 200 2.49 18.43 -52.68
CA CYS A 200 2.61 17.48 -53.77
C CYS A 200 3.84 17.85 -54.61
N PRO A 201 4.69 16.89 -55.03
CA PRO A 201 5.74 17.18 -56.01
C PRO A 201 5.11 17.77 -57.29
N PRO A 202 5.88 18.53 -58.08
CA PRO A 202 5.38 19.10 -59.33
C PRO A 202 4.93 17.96 -60.26
N PHE A 203 3.62 17.81 -60.42
CA PHE A 203 3.01 16.83 -61.33
C PHE A 203 2.66 17.50 -62.65
N ASN A 204 2.74 16.71 -63.72
CA ASN A 204 2.25 17.10 -65.03
C ASN A 204 0.71 17.05 -65.02
N GLU A 205 0.03 18.14 -65.39
CA GLU A 205 -1.43 18.28 -65.30
C GLU A 205 -2.20 17.20 -66.09
N SER A 206 -1.54 16.53 -67.05
CA SER A 206 -2.11 15.44 -67.84
C SER A 206 -2.37 14.14 -67.06
N GLU A 207 -1.86 13.98 -65.83
CA GLU A 207 -1.92 12.71 -65.07
C GLU A 207 -2.89 12.72 -63.87
N CYS A 208 -3.61 13.81 -63.61
CA CYS A 208 -4.44 13.94 -62.40
C CYS A 208 -5.88 14.37 -62.72
N THR A 209 -6.86 13.63 -62.19
CA THR A 209 -8.28 13.98 -62.30
C THR A 209 -8.66 14.94 -61.19
N LYS A 210 -9.23 16.10 -61.54
CA LYS A 210 -9.64 17.12 -60.58
C LYS A 210 -10.87 16.65 -59.77
N VAL A 211 -10.66 16.25 -58.52
CA VAL A 211 -11.73 16.01 -57.55
C VAL A 211 -11.55 17.02 -56.42
N SER A 212 -12.42 18.03 -56.40
CA SER A 212 -12.62 19.04 -55.33
C SER A 212 -11.39 19.45 -54.50
N ASN A 213 -10.77 20.57 -54.88
CA ASN A 213 -9.83 21.44 -54.13
C ASN A 213 -8.54 20.87 -53.51
N CYS A 214 -8.19 19.60 -53.70
CA CYS A 214 -6.78 19.16 -53.69
C CYS A 214 -6.54 18.22 -54.89
N HIS A 215 -5.37 18.31 -55.52
CA HIS A 215 -4.99 17.37 -56.59
C HIS A 215 -4.65 16.01 -55.96
N LEU A 216 -5.60 15.08 -55.98
CA LEU A 216 -5.35 13.68 -55.63
C LEU A 216 -4.98 12.92 -56.91
N CYS A 217 -3.68 12.75 -57.17
CA CYS A 217 -3.23 11.98 -58.33
C CYS A 217 -3.42 10.47 -58.06
N LEU A 218 -4.07 9.79 -59.01
CA LEU A 218 -4.48 8.38 -58.97
C LEU A 218 -3.33 7.36 -58.85
N HIS A 219 -2.08 7.80 -58.76
CA HIS A 219 -0.90 6.95 -58.67
C HIS A 219 -0.33 6.75 -57.26
N LEU A 220 -0.95 7.33 -56.22
CA LEU A 220 -0.48 7.19 -54.83
C LEU A 220 -0.89 5.89 -54.12
N SER A 221 -1.40 4.89 -54.86
CA SER A 221 -1.51 3.52 -54.35
C SER A 221 -0.16 2.81 -54.16
N HIS A 222 0.99 3.44 -54.48
CA HIS A 222 2.32 2.84 -54.37
C HIS A 222 3.41 3.73 -53.74
N VAL A 223 3.05 4.80 -53.02
CA VAL A 223 4.03 5.64 -52.28
C VAL A 223 3.60 5.83 -50.82
N ILE A 224 2.59 5.09 -50.36
CA ILE A 224 2.23 4.95 -48.95
C ILE A 224 2.19 3.46 -48.62
N GLU A 225 3.38 2.85 -48.60
CA GLU A 225 3.74 1.75 -47.69
C GLU A 225 5.06 2.13 -47.02
#